data_AF-A0A813RZC3-F1
#
_entry.id   AF-A0A813RZC3-F1
#
_cell.length_a   1.000
_cell.length_b   1.000
_cell.length_c   1.000
_cell.angle_alpha   90.00
_cell.angle_beta   90.00
_cell.angle_gamma   90.00
#
_symmetry.space_group_name_H-M   'P 1'
#
loop_
_entity.id
_entity.type
_entity.pdbx_description
1 polymer ?
#
loop_
_entity_poly.entity_id
_entity_poly.type
_entity_poly.pdbx_seq_one_letter_code
_entity_poly.pdbx_strand_id
1 'polypeptide(L)' 'MQKFTLIGFDAKGVLVCDKSGLILTSKDVSISPGPVARLAELATSLSGRRTTVCLEHNENQVLIHQTDKAIVAVYTKNAT' A
#
# COMPACT_ATOMS: atom_id res chain seq x y z
N MET A 1 -5.78 24.43 5.04
CA MET A 1 -5.59 23.20 4.23
C MET A 1 -4.22 23.25 3.60
N GLN A 2 -3.32 22.34 3.97
CA GLN A 2 -2.00 22.23 3.33
C GLN A 2 -2.17 21.44 2.02
N LYS A 3 -1.76 22.02 0.88
CA LYS A 3 -1.69 21.31 -0.40
C LYS A 3 -0.31 20.71 -0.54
N PHE A 4 -0.25 19.41 -0.79
CA PHE A 4 0.97 18.74 -1.21
C PHE A 4 0.91 18.51 -2.72
N THR A 5 2.00 18.84 -3.42
CA THR A 5 2.15 18.50 -4.83
C THR A 5 3.04 17.27 -4.90
N LEU A 6 2.49 16.15 -5.35
CA LEU A 6 3.24 14.93 -5.57
C LEU A 6 3.91 15.04 -6.95
N ILE A 7 5.24 15.18 -6.97
CA ILE A 7 6.03 15.26 -8.21
C ILE A 7 6.81 13.95 -8.33
N GLY A 8 6.73 13.27 -9.49
CA GLY A 8 7.48 12.04 -9.75
C GLY A 8 6.90 10.75 -9.18
N PHE A 9 5.59 10.69 -8.91
CA PHE A 9 4.94 9.47 -8.43
C PHE A 9 4.53 8.56 -9.60
N ASP A 10 5.40 7.62 -9.96
CA ASP A 10 5.16 6.60 -10.99
C ASP A 10 4.48 5.34 -10.41
N ALA A 11 3.24 5.50 -9.95
CA ALA A 11 2.43 4.35 -9.56
C ALA A 11 1.80 3.69 -10.79
N LYS A 12 2.18 2.44 -11.04
CA LYS A 12 1.53 1.56 -12.02
C LYS A 12 0.14 1.13 -11.60
N GLY A 13 -0.13 1.09 -10.29
CA GLY A 13 -1.43 0.70 -9.76
C GLY A 13 -1.57 1.04 -8.27
N VAL A 14 -2.81 1.21 -7.82
CA VAL A 14 -3.13 1.55 -6.43
C VAL A 14 -4.35 0.76 -5.97
N LEU A 15 -4.28 0.20 -4.76
CA LEU A 15 -5.40 -0.42 -4.07
C LEU A 15 -5.57 0.25 -2.71
N VAL A 16 -6.81 0.58 -2.37
CA VAL A 16 -7.19 1.07 -1.04
C VAL A 16 -8.28 0.14 -0.51
N CYS A 17 -8.02 -0.47 0.64
CA CYS A 17 -8.98 -1.33 1.33
C CYS A 17 -9.11 -0.95 2.81
N ASP A 18 -10.16 -1.44 3.47
CA ASP A 18 -10.24 -1.38 4.93
C ASP A 18 -9.47 -2.54 5.59
N LYS A 19 -9.53 -2.62 6.93
CA LYS A 19 -8.84 -3.67 7.70
C LYS A 19 -9.40 -5.08 7.48
N SER A 20 -10.61 -5.21 6.95
CA SER A 20 -11.22 -6.50 6.60
C SER A 20 -10.84 -6.97 5.19
N GLY A 21 -10.17 -6.12 4.41
CA GLY A 21 -9.89 -6.36 3.00
C GLY A 21 -11.03 -5.98 2.07
N LEU A 22 -12.03 -5.22 2.54
CA LEU A 22 -13.05 -4.63 1.67
C LEU A 22 -12.40 -3.53 0.82
N ILE A 23 -12.57 -3.61 -0.50
CA ILE A 23 -12.03 -2.60 -1.42
C ILE A 23 -12.82 -1.31 -1.28
N LEU A 24 -12.13 -0.22 -0.96
CA LEU A 24 -12.68 1.13 -0.93
C LEU A 24 -12.50 1.82 -2.30
N THR A 25 -11.34 1.63 -2.94
CA THR A 25 -11.07 2.04 -4.31
C THR A 25 -9.86 1.29 -4.87
N SER A 26 -9.76 1.14 -6.19
CA SER A 26 -8.60 0.59 -6.87
C SER A 26 -8.43 1.20 -8.25
N LYS A 27 -7.19 1.18 -8.74
CA LYS A 27 -6.82 1.61 -10.09
C LYS A 27 -5.68 0.74 -10.61
N ASP A 28 -5.86 0.18 -11.81
CA ASP A 28 -4.82 -0.47 -12.62
C ASP A 28 -3.98 -1.51 -11.84
N VAL A 29 -4.63 -2.28 -10.95
CA VAL A 29 -3.93 -3.24 -10.09
C VAL A 29 -4.72 -4.53 -9.89
N SER A 30 -4.03 -5.67 -10.00
CA SER A 30 -4.56 -7.02 -9.75
C SER A 30 -3.97 -7.61 -8.46
N ILE A 31 -4.10 -6.88 -7.35
CA ILE A 31 -3.64 -7.34 -6.02
C ILE A 31 -4.88 -7.74 -5.19
N SER A 32 -4.82 -8.90 -4.55
CA SER A 32 -5.87 -9.33 -3.64
C SER A 32 -5.83 -8.49 -2.35
N PRO A 33 -6.95 -7.86 -1.94
CA PRO A 33 -6.99 -6.97 -0.78
C PRO A 33 -6.85 -7.70 0.56
N GLY A 34 -7.20 -8.99 0.63
CA GLY A 34 -7.07 -9.80 1.84
C GLY A 34 -5.61 -9.94 2.31
N PRO A 35 -4.69 -10.45 1.46
CA PRO A 35 -3.26 -10.48 1.77
C PRO A 35 -2.68 -9.11 2.11
N VAL A 36 -3.09 -8.05 1.42
CA VAL A 36 -2.65 -6.68 1.71
C VAL A 36 -3.05 -6.26 3.12
N ALA A 37 -4.31 -6.44 3.48
CA ALA A 37 -4.81 -6.10 4.80
C ALA A 37 -4.08 -6.89 5.89
N ARG A 38 -3.88 -8.19 5.65
CA ARG A 38 -3.22 -9.10 6.58
C ARG A 38 -1.75 -8.74 6.79
N LEU A 39 -1.00 -8.42 5.73
CA LEU A 39 0.40 -8.01 5.84
C LEU A 39 0.56 -6.72 6.63
N ALA A 40 -0.32 -5.75 6.42
CA ALA A 40 -0.27 -4.47 7.14
C ALA A 40 -0.57 -4.65 8.65
N GLU A 41 -1.53 -5.52 8.98
CA GLU A 41 -1.85 -5.89 10.35
C GLU A 41 -0.65 -6.59 11.03
N LEU A 42 -0.05 -7.59 10.37
CA LEU A 42 1.12 -8.30 10.90
C LEU A 42 2.30 -7.35 11.15
N ALA A 43 2.60 -6.47 10.19
CA ALA A 43 3.72 -5.52 10.33
C ALA A 43 3.50 -4.53 11.48
N THR A 44 2.26 -4.05 11.66
CA THR A 44 1.89 -3.21 12.79
C THR A 44 2.04 -3.94 14.11
N SER A 45 1.59 -5.20 14.17
CA SER A 45 1.71 -6.07 15.36
C SER A 45 3.17 -6.33 15.74
N LEU A 46 4.01 -6.66 14.75
CA LEU A 46 5.43 -6.97 14.97
C LEU A 46 6.25 -5.76 15.42
N SER A 47 5.96 -4.57 14.89
CA SER A 47 6.75 -3.37 15.18
C SER A 47 6.20 -2.52 16.33
N GLY A 48 4.96 -2.80 16.78
CA GLY A 48 4.25 -1.99 17.77
C GLY A 48 3.88 -0.58 17.27
N ARG A 49 4.09 -0.29 15.98
CA ARG A 49 3.83 1.01 15.35
C ARG A 49 3.38 0.83 13.90
N ARG A 50 2.76 1.84 13.31
CA ARG A 50 2.40 1.80 11.89
C ARG A 50 3.68 1.79 11.07
N THR A 51 3.83 0.78 10.23
CA THR A 51 5.00 0.58 9.38
C THR A 51 4.56 0.36 7.94
N THR A 52 5.46 0.67 7.01
CA THR A 52 5.29 0.36 5.60
C THR A 52 5.93 -0.99 5.31
N VAL A 53 5.18 -1.90 4.70
CA VAL A 53 5.70 -3.16 4.17
C VAL A 53 6.12 -2.92 2.72
N CYS A 54 7.35 -3.28 2.38
CA CYS A 54 7.84 -3.31 1.02
C CYS A 54 7.93 -4.77 0.55
N LEU A 55 7.26 -5.10 -0.54
CA LEU A 55 7.43 -6.38 -1.24
C LEU A 55 8.13 -6.11 -2.56
N GLU A 56 9.35 -6.59 -2.72
CA GLU A 56 10.16 -6.38 -3.92
C GLU A 56 10.20 -7.65 -4.77
N HIS A 57 10.02 -7.47 -6.09
CA HIS A 57 10.17 -8.54 -7.05
C HIS A 57 10.72 -7.98 -8.38
N ASN A 58 11.99 -8.29 -8.66
CA ASN A 58 12.76 -7.73 -9.78
C ASN A 58 12.73 -6.18 -9.73
N GLU A 59 12.39 -5.54 -10.84
CA GLU A 59 12.25 -4.08 -10.95
C GLU A 59 10.93 -3.53 -10.40
N ASN A 60 10.08 -4.35 -9.78
CA ASN A 60 8.78 -3.91 -9.27
C ASN A 60 8.71 -4.04 -7.76
N GLN A 61 7.93 -3.16 -7.15
CA GLN A 61 7.64 -3.23 -5.72
C GLN A 61 6.18 -2.92 -5.42
N VAL A 62 5.70 -3.49 -4.32
CA VAL A 62 4.42 -3.15 -3.69
C VAL A 62 4.72 -2.54 -2.33
N LEU A 63 4.30 -1.30 -2.14
CA LEU A 63 4.38 -0.59 -0.86
C LEU A 63 3.01 -0.65 -0.19
N ILE A 64 2.93 -1.23 1.00
CA ILE A 64 1.69 -1.35 1.78
C ILE A 64 1.83 -0.52 3.05
N HIS A 65 0.91 0.40 3.27
CA HIS A 65 0.90 1.25 4.47
C HIS A 65 -0.50 1.31 5.08
N GLN A 66 -0.57 1.14 6.41
CA GLN A 66 -1.81 1.24 7.17
C GLN A 66 -1.95 2.62 7.82
N THR A 67 -3.09 3.26 7.55
CA THR A 67 -3.57 4.48 8.23
C THR A 67 -4.65 4.13 9.26
N ASP A 68 -5.19 5.14 9.94
CA ASP A 68 -6.32 4.98 10.87
C ASP A 68 -7.58 4.43 10.18
N LYS A 69 -7.78 4.81 8.92
CA LYS A 69 -9.04 4.61 8.20
C LYS A 69 -8.96 3.57 7.07
N ALA A 70 -7.77 3.35 6.54
CA ALA A 70 -7.58 2.51 5.36
C ALA A 70 -6.16 1.94 5.30
N ILE A 71 -6.01 0.92 4.46
CA ILE A 71 -4.76 0.32 4.06
C ILE A 71 -4.55 0.66 2.59
N VAL A 72 -3.40 1.23 2.27
CA VAL A 72 -3.05 1.67 0.92
C VAL A 72 -1.92 0.78 0.42
N ALA A 73 -2.12 0.14 -0.73
CA ALA A 73 -1.09 -0.58 -1.45
C ALA A 73 -0.80 0.13 -2.77
N VAL A 74 0.47 0.46 -3.02
CA VAL A 74 0.94 1.12 -4.23
C VAL A 74 1.87 0.17 -4.96
N TYR A 75 1.57 -0.09 -6.23
CA TYR A 75 2.43 -0.82 -7.14
C TYR A 75 3.23 0.16 -7.99
N THR A 76 4.54 0.04 -7.98
CA THR A 76 5.47 0.96 -8.66
C THR A 76 6.68 0.18 -9.17
N LYS A 77 7.43 0.76 -10.11
CA LYS A 77 8.81 0.31 -10.32
C LYS A 77 9.66 0.64 -9.10
N ASN A 78 10.71 -0.14 -8.88
CA ASN A 78 11.76 0.21 -7.95
C ASN A 78 12.52 1.44 -8.48
N ALA A 79 12.86 2.38 -7.61
CA ALA A 79 13.66 3.53 -7.99
C ALA A 79 15.13 3.08 -8.03
N THR A 80 15.62 2.80 -9.23
CA THR A 80 17.06 2.64 -9.53
C THR A 80 17.79 3.96 -9.40
#